data_AF-A0A378B856-F1
#
_entry.id   AF-A0A378B856-F1
#
_cell.length_a   1.000
_cell.length_b   1.000
_cell.length_c   1.000
_cell.angle_alpha   90.00
_cell.angle_beta   90.00
_cell.angle_gamma   90.00
#
_symmetry.space_group_name_H-M   'P 1'
#
loop_
_entity.id
_entity.type
_entity.pdbx_description
1 polymer ?
#
loop_
_entity_poly.entity_id
_entity_poly.type
_entity_poly.pdbx_seq_one_letter_code
_entity_poly.pdbx_strand_id
1 'polypeptide(L)'
;MNGAVVLIDAGGAGGVTLANQKTIATNGDGYAVLPFATAYHRNDVSLDSHSLPENVDLANSTATLVPTKDAVVLARFHTHVGYKALFTLQSRGQPLPFGSEVRAKDTNSIVASEGQVYLAGLAPKGTLYAQWGAGPSAAL
;
A
#
# COMPACT_ATOMS: atom_id res chain seq x y z
N MET A 1 -8.59 21.96 26.13
CA MET A 1 -7.87 21.27 25.03
C MET A 1 -8.92 20.95 23.96
N ASN A 2 -8.76 21.41 22.71
CA ASN A 2 -9.70 21.16 21.60
C ASN A 2 -9.00 20.32 20.53
N GLY A 3 -8.62 19.10 20.90
CA GLY A 3 -7.87 18.19 20.02
C GLY A 3 -8.60 16.87 19.84
N ALA A 4 -8.05 16.05 18.94
CA ALA A 4 -8.41 14.65 18.77
C ALA A 4 -7.13 13.81 18.76
N VAL A 5 -7.28 12.51 18.97
CA VAL A 5 -6.19 11.53 18.89
C VAL A 5 -6.40 10.70 17.63
N VAL A 6 -5.31 10.39 16.93
CA VAL A 6 -5.36 9.49 15.77
C VAL A 6 -4.62 8.21 16.12
N LEU A 7 -5.33 7.09 16.03
CA LEU A 7 -4.72 5.76 16.01
C LEU A 7 -4.32 5.45 14.57
N ILE A 8 -3.07 5.10 14.37
CA ILE A 8 -2.51 4.73 13.07
C ILE A 8 -2.41 3.22 13.02
N ASP A 9 -2.96 2.65 11.96
CA ASP A 9 -2.89 1.22 11.62
C ASP A 9 -2.17 1.10 10.28
N ALA A 10 -0.90 0.67 10.32
CA ALA A 10 -0.06 0.47 9.15
C ALA A 10 -0.07 -0.98 8.65
N GLY A 11 -1.13 -1.75 8.95
CA GLY A 11 -1.32 -3.10 8.40
C GLY A 11 -0.14 -4.04 8.64
N GLY A 12 0.41 -4.06 9.86
CA GLY A 12 1.54 -4.91 10.23
C GLY A 12 2.93 -4.37 9.87
N ALA A 13 3.03 -3.17 9.29
CA ALA A 13 4.32 -2.55 8.99
C ALA A 13 4.90 -1.87 10.25
N GLY A 14 5.80 -2.56 10.94
CA GLY A 14 6.48 -2.04 12.12
C GLY A 14 7.69 -1.15 11.82
N GLY A 15 7.99 -0.22 12.73
CA GLY A 15 9.14 0.69 12.62
C GLY A 15 8.97 1.84 11.61
N VAL A 16 7.75 2.04 11.09
CA VAL A 16 7.45 3.05 10.08
C VAL A 16 7.17 4.39 10.75
N THR A 17 7.92 5.41 10.37
CA THR A 17 7.78 6.77 10.89
C THR A 17 6.71 7.57 10.15
N LEU A 18 6.19 8.63 10.77
CA LEU A 18 5.36 9.61 10.05
C LEU A 18 6.25 10.58 9.25
N ALA A 19 5.81 10.95 8.04
CA ALA A 19 6.55 11.86 7.15
C ALA A 19 6.82 13.22 7.78
N ASN A 20 5.82 13.78 8.49
CA ASN A 20 5.91 15.09 9.14
C ASN A 20 6.31 14.99 10.63
N GLN A 21 6.47 13.79 11.19
CA GLN A 21 6.80 13.60 12.60
C GLN A 21 7.61 12.32 12.81
N LYS A 22 8.92 12.40 12.54
CA LYS A 22 9.84 11.25 12.60
C LYS A 22 10.10 10.71 14.01
N THR A 23 9.66 11.42 15.05
CA THR A 23 9.73 10.97 16.45
C THR A 23 8.67 9.94 16.81
N ILE A 24 7.64 9.79 15.99
CA ILE A 24 6.58 8.80 16.16
C ILE A 24 6.77 7.72 15.09
N ALA A 25 6.88 6.48 15.54
CA ALA A 25 7.00 5.30 14.69
C ALA A 25 5.98 4.24 15.10
N THR A 26 5.60 3.38 14.15
CA THR A 26 4.78 2.21 14.44
C THR A 26 5.53 1.19 15.29
N ASN A 27 4.82 0.54 16.20
CA ASN A 27 5.33 -0.59 16.98
C ASN A 27 5.51 -1.84 16.09
N GLY A 28 5.97 -2.96 16.66
CA GLY A 28 6.21 -4.20 15.91
C GLY A 28 4.97 -4.76 15.19
N ASP A 29 3.76 -4.44 15.67
CA ASP A 29 2.49 -4.86 15.08
C ASP A 29 1.95 -3.86 14.03
N GLY A 30 2.66 -2.75 13.80
CA GLY A 30 2.27 -1.74 12.82
C GLY A 30 1.32 -0.65 13.34
N TYR A 31 1.23 -0.43 14.65
CA TYR A 31 0.38 0.61 15.25
C TYR A 31 1.18 1.79 15.81
N ALA A 32 0.66 3.00 15.64
CA ALA A 32 1.19 4.22 16.28
C ALA A 32 0.05 5.11 16.79
N VAL A 33 0.36 6.03 17.70
CA VAL A 33 -0.60 7.03 18.19
C VAL A 33 -0.05 8.41 17.90
N LEU A 34 -0.84 9.23 17.18
CA LEU A 34 -0.60 10.65 17.02
C LEU A 34 -1.45 11.39 18.08
N PRO A 35 -0.83 11.99 19.11
CA PRO A 35 -1.56 12.52 20.25
C PRO A 35 -2.23 13.88 19.98
N PHE A 36 -2.01 14.47 18.81
CA PHE A 36 -2.59 15.76 18.43
C PHE A 36 -3.13 15.74 17.00
N ALA A 37 -4.41 16.03 16.87
CA ALA A 37 -5.08 16.40 15.63
C ALA A 37 -6.05 17.55 15.89
N THR A 38 -6.26 18.38 14.88
CA THR A 38 -7.12 19.56 14.97
C THR A 38 -8.57 19.14 14.72
N ALA A 39 -9.44 19.31 15.71
CA ALA A 39 -10.85 18.98 15.60
C ALA A 39 -11.56 19.84 14.54
N TYR A 40 -12.48 19.27 13.77
CA TYR A 40 -13.25 19.89 12.68
C TYR A 40 -12.42 20.41 11.50
N HIS A 41 -11.13 20.07 11.46
CA HIS A 41 -10.23 20.41 10.38
C HIS A 41 -9.78 19.16 9.63
N ARG A 42 -9.38 19.37 8.37
CA ARG A 42 -8.65 18.35 7.60
C ARG A 42 -7.29 18.14 8.24
N ASN A 43 -6.99 16.90 8.61
CA ASN A 43 -5.68 16.47 9.07
C ASN A 43 -5.19 15.40 8.10
N ASP A 44 -4.01 15.62 7.54
CA ASP A 44 -3.35 14.67 6.66
C ASP A 44 -2.27 13.94 7.45
N VAL A 45 -2.42 12.62 7.58
CA VAL A 45 -1.47 11.74 8.25
C VAL A 45 -0.75 10.96 7.16
N SER A 46 0.57 11.13 7.07
CA SER A 46 1.38 10.46 6.05
C SER A 46 2.48 9.62 6.69
N LEU A 47 2.68 8.41 6.19
CA LEU A 47 3.80 7.53 6.55
C LEU A 47 5.02 7.85 5.67
N ASP A 48 6.22 7.80 6.25
CA ASP A 48 7.48 7.99 5.52
C ASP A 48 7.85 6.70 4.78
N SER A 49 7.74 6.72 3.45
CA SER A 49 8.06 5.59 2.58
C SER A 49 9.53 5.17 2.65
N HIS A 50 10.44 6.05 3.09
CA HIS A 50 11.86 5.71 3.27
C HIS A 50 12.12 4.89 4.54
N SER A 51 11.20 4.92 5.50
CA SER A 51 11.27 4.12 6.72
C SER A 51 10.56 2.77 6.59
N LEU A 52 10.04 2.44 5.41
CA LEU A 52 9.42 1.15 5.17
C LEU A 52 10.47 0.03 5.17
N PRO A 53 10.17 -1.12 5.78
CA PRO A 53 10.95 -2.33 5.58
C PRO A 53 11.00 -2.72 4.10
N GLU A 54 12.09 -3.37 3.67
CA GLU A 54 12.31 -3.74 2.26
C GLU A 54 11.18 -4.59 1.65
N ASN A 55 10.55 -5.42 2.48
CA ASN A 55 9.46 -6.32 2.11
C ASN A 55 8.06 -5.71 2.32
N VAL A 56 7.93 -4.40 2.48
CA VAL A 56 6.64 -3.75 2.71
C VAL A 56 6.42 -2.63 1.71
N ASP A 57 5.27 -2.65 1.04
CA ASP A 57 4.82 -1.55 0.18
C ASP A 57 3.53 -0.93 0.70
N LEU A 58 3.34 0.36 0.46
CA LEU A 58 2.11 1.09 0.82
C LEU A 58 1.25 1.28 -0.43
N ALA A 59 -0.02 0.89 -0.36
CA ALA A 59 -0.98 1.25 -1.42
C ALA A 59 -1.22 2.76 -1.45
N ASN A 60 -1.39 3.36 -0.27
CA ASN A 60 -1.50 4.80 -0.07
C ASN A 60 -0.56 5.19 1.07
N SER A 61 0.24 6.24 0.88
CA SER A 61 1.12 6.76 1.93
C SER A 61 0.49 7.84 2.81
N THR A 62 -0.69 8.34 2.42
CA THR A 62 -1.40 9.42 3.11
C THR A 62 -2.85 9.05 3.38
N ALA A 63 -3.30 9.30 4.60
CA ALA A 63 -4.69 9.18 5.03
C ALA A 63 -5.19 10.55 5.51
N THR A 64 -6.31 11.00 4.94
CA THR A 64 -6.95 12.27 5.29
C THR A 64 -8.14 12.03 6.21
N LEU A 65 -8.20 12.75 7.32
CA LEU A 65 -9.23 12.59 8.36
C LEU A 65 -9.73 13.93 8.91
N VAL A 66 -11.00 13.97 9.31
CA VAL A 66 -11.67 15.14 9.88
C VAL A 66 -12.31 14.74 11.22
N PRO A 67 -11.55 14.77 12.32
CA PRO A 67 -12.02 14.29 13.61
C PRO A 67 -12.92 15.34 14.28
N THR A 68 -13.90 14.90 15.08
CA THR A 68 -14.60 15.80 16.00
C THR A 68 -13.77 16.04 17.25
N LYS A 69 -14.19 17.01 18.08
CA LYS A 69 -13.53 17.26 19.36
C LYS A 69 -13.59 16.01 20.24
N ASP A 70 -12.46 15.71 20.91
CA ASP A 70 -12.28 14.60 21.85
C ASP A 70 -12.51 13.20 21.21
N ALA A 71 -12.46 13.12 19.87
CA ALA A 71 -12.55 11.85 19.16
C ALA A 71 -11.22 11.10 19.14
N VAL A 72 -11.32 9.77 19.11
CA VAL A 72 -10.25 8.88 18.68
C VAL A 72 -10.61 8.36 17.30
N VAL A 73 -9.81 8.69 16.29
CA VAL A 73 -10.09 8.29 14.91
C VAL A 73 -9.01 7.35 14.39
N LEU A 74 -9.39 6.44 13.51
CA LEU A 74 -8.49 5.46 12.91
C LEU A 74 -7.99 5.94 11.54
N ALA A 75 -6.68 6.09 11.39
CA ALA A 75 -5.99 6.24 10.12
C ALA A 75 -5.47 4.86 9.67
N ARG A 76 -6.18 4.21 8.75
CA ARG A 76 -5.82 2.89 8.23
C ARG A 76 -5.06 3.00 6.91
N PHE A 77 -3.89 2.39 6.86
CA PHE A 77 -3.07 2.26 5.67
C PHE A 77 -3.10 0.81 5.19
N HIS A 78 -3.27 0.63 3.87
CA HIS A 78 -3.22 -0.69 3.26
C HIS A 78 -1.80 -0.97 2.83
N THR A 79 -1.20 -2.00 3.42
CA THR A 79 0.17 -2.43 3.17
C THR A 79 0.19 -3.78 2.46
N HIS A 80 1.15 -3.94 1.56
CA HIS A 80 1.46 -5.19 0.90
C HIS A 80 2.76 -5.71 1.48
N VAL A 81 2.67 -6.73 2.34
CA VAL A 81 3.84 -7.38 2.96
C VAL A 81 4.25 -8.58 2.11
N GLY A 82 5.47 -8.54 1.57
CA GLY A 82 6.03 -9.60 0.73
C GLY A 82 7.06 -9.07 -0.26
N TYR A 83 7.38 -9.90 -1.25
CA TYR A 83 8.34 -9.53 -2.29
C TYR A 83 7.75 -8.49 -3.24
N LYS A 84 8.62 -7.62 -3.75
CA LYS A 84 8.33 -6.64 -4.79
C LYS A 84 9.10 -7.03 -6.04
N ALA A 85 8.43 -7.05 -7.18
CA ALA A 85 9.07 -7.42 -8.43
C ALA A 85 8.47 -6.65 -9.61
N LEU A 86 9.34 -6.31 -10.55
CA LEU A 86 8.97 -5.83 -11.88
C LEU A 86 9.12 -7.00 -12.85
N PHE A 87 8.01 -7.48 -13.41
CA PHE A 87 8.02 -8.56 -14.40
C PHE A 87 7.87 -7.99 -15.79
N THR A 88 8.54 -8.61 -16.77
CA THR A 88 8.25 -8.40 -18.19
C THR A 88 7.48 -9.61 -18.71
N LEU A 89 6.18 -9.44 -18.93
CA LEU A 89 5.28 -10.51 -19.32
C LEU A 89 5.14 -10.60 -20.84
N GLN A 90 5.18 -11.82 -21.36
CA GLN A 90 5.04 -12.10 -22.78
C GLN A 90 4.09 -13.27 -23.02
N SER A 91 3.31 -13.20 -24.11
CA SER A 91 2.46 -14.27 -24.60
C SER A 91 2.80 -14.55 -26.06
N ARG A 92 3.14 -15.80 -26.37
CA ARG A 92 3.54 -16.23 -27.74
C ARG A 92 4.68 -15.38 -28.34
N GLY A 93 5.62 -14.96 -27.50
CA GLY A 93 6.77 -14.15 -27.91
C GLY A 93 6.47 -12.65 -28.12
N GLN A 94 5.26 -12.19 -27.84
CA GLN A 94 4.91 -10.76 -27.85
C GLN A 94 4.65 -10.25 -26.43
N PRO A 95 5.04 -9.01 -26.10
CA PRO A 95 4.73 -8.42 -24.80
C PRO A 95 3.22 -8.32 -24.61
N LEU A 96 2.77 -8.44 -23.35
CA LEU A 96 1.36 -8.25 -23.03
C LEU A 96 0.92 -6.81 -23.39
N PRO A 97 -0.31 -6.62 -23.90
CA PRO A 97 -0.82 -5.29 -24.21
C PRO A 97 -0.89 -4.39 -22.97
N PHE A 98 -0.72 -3.09 -23.19
CA PHE A 98 -0.98 -2.07 -22.17
C PHE A 98 -2.41 -2.19 -21.65
N GLY A 99 -2.59 -2.06 -20.33
CA GLY A 99 -3.92 -2.14 -19.71
C GLY A 99 -4.38 -3.56 -19.40
N SER A 100 -3.56 -4.58 -19.65
CA SER A 100 -3.85 -5.96 -19.22
C SER A 100 -3.87 -6.04 -17.69
N GLU A 101 -4.86 -6.73 -17.12
CA GLU A 101 -4.93 -6.95 -15.68
C GLU A 101 -4.12 -8.19 -15.31
N VAL A 102 -3.23 -8.09 -14.33
CA VAL A 102 -2.44 -9.21 -13.80
C VAL A 102 -2.80 -9.40 -12.34
N ARG A 103 -3.10 -10.64 -11.95
CA ARG A 103 -3.47 -11.02 -10.59
C ARG A 103 -2.50 -12.06 -10.05
N ALA A 104 -2.09 -11.88 -8.81
CA ALA A 104 -1.19 -12.74 -8.06
C ALA A 104 -1.75 -12.93 -6.65
N LYS A 105 -2.49 -14.02 -6.42
CA LYS A 105 -3.16 -14.30 -5.14
C LYS A 105 -4.03 -13.11 -4.69
N ASP A 106 -3.55 -12.31 -3.73
CA ASP A 106 -4.27 -11.19 -3.12
C ASP A 106 -3.88 -9.82 -3.72
N THR A 107 -2.90 -9.77 -4.63
CA THR A 107 -2.44 -8.55 -5.30
C THR A 107 -2.89 -8.52 -6.75
N ASN A 108 -3.27 -7.35 -7.24
CA ASN A 108 -3.47 -7.09 -8.67
C ASN A 108 -2.67 -5.87 -9.13
N SER A 109 -2.39 -5.81 -10.43
CA SER A 109 -1.73 -4.67 -11.05
C SER A 109 -2.04 -4.64 -12.55
N ILE A 110 -1.63 -3.56 -13.20
CA ILE A 110 -1.89 -3.31 -14.62
C ILE A 110 -0.57 -3.33 -15.38
N VAL A 111 -0.58 -3.97 -16.54
CA VAL A 111 0.56 -3.97 -17.47
C VAL A 111 0.75 -2.57 -18.07
N ALA A 112 1.95 -2.04 -17.91
CA ALA A 112 2.44 -0.80 -18.48
C ALA A 112 3.03 -1.02 -19.88
N SER A 113 3.89 -0.12 -20.34
CA SER A 113 4.61 -0.25 -21.61
C SER A 113 5.49 -1.50 -21.63
N GLU A 114 5.72 -2.06 -22.83
CA GLU A 114 6.61 -3.21 -23.07
C GLU A 114 6.25 -4.50 -22.31
N GLY A 115 5.00 -4.63 -21.85
CA GLY A 115 4.59 -5.81 -21.09
C GLY A 115 5.06 -5.81 -19.63
N GLN A 116 5.53 -4.66 -19.11
CA GLN A 116 6.03 -4.55 -17.74
C GLN A 116 4.89 -4.45 -16.73
N VAL A 117 5.01 -5.15 -15.59
CA VAL A 117 4.07 -5.05 -14.48
C VAL A 117 4.80 -5.04 -13.14
N TYR A 118 4.45 -4.08 -12.30
CA TYR A 118 4.94 -4.01 -10.92
C TYR A 118 3.95 -4.65 -9.98
N LEU A 119 4.42 -5.58 -9.15
CA LEU A 119 3.63 -6.28 -8.15
C LEU A 119 4.37 -6.24 -6.81
N ALA A 120 3.64 -5.95 -5.74
CA ALA A 120 4.13 -5.95 -4.36
C ALA A 120 3.31 -6.90 -3.48
N GLY A 121 3.89 -7.33 -2.36
CA GLY A 121 3.24 -8.29 -1.45
C GLY A 121 3.22 -9.72 -1.97
N LEU A 122 4.17 -10.08 -2.83
CA LEU A 122 4.22 -11.41 -3.44
C LEU A 122 4.78 -12.47 -2.49
N ALA A 123 4.25 -13.68 -2.60
CA ALA A 123 4.89 -14.87 -2.05
C ALA A 123 6.14 -15.23 -2.86
N PRO A 124 7.13 -15.96 -2.28
CA PRO A 124 8.35 -16.36 -2.99
C PRO A 124 8.09 -17.19 -4.27
N LYS A 125 6.96 -17.89 -4.32
CA LYS A 125 6.52 -18.71 -5.47
C LYS A 125 5.01 -18.57 -5.62
N GLY A 126 4.53 -18.59 -6.86
CA GLY A 126 3.12 -18.51 -7.20
C GLY A 126 2.90 -18.52 -8.71
N THR A 127 1.64 -18.41 -9.10
CA THR A 127 1.23 -18.31 -10.51
C THR A 127 0.63 -16.93 -10.75
N LEU A 128 0.98 -16.31 -11.87
CA LEU A 128 0.39 -15.04 -12.28
C LEU A 128 -0.73 -15.32 -13.29
N TYR A 129 -1.87 -14.66 -13.11
CA TYR A 129 -2.99 -14.74 -14.04
C TYR A 129 -3.10 -13.41 -14.76
N ALA A 130 -2.98 -13.40 -16.07
CA ALA A 130 -3.13 -12.20 -16.88
C ALA A 130 -4.38 -12.27 -17.75
N GLN A 131 -5.12 -11.17 -17.83
CA GLN A 131 -6.31 -11.05 -18.66
C GLN A 131 -6.23 -9.80 -19.54
N TRP A 132 -6.41 -9.99 -20.84
CA TRP A 132 -6.48 -8.92 -21.83
C TRP A 132 -7.59 -9.21 -22.83
N GLY A 133 -8.48 -8.24 -23.04
CA GLY A 133 -9.69 -8.41 -23.84
C GLY A 133 -10.75 -9.31 -23.20
N ALA A 134 -11.75 -9.69 -23.99
CA ALA A 134 -12.88 -10.55 -23.55
C ALA A 134 -12.55 -12.06 -23.54
N GLY A 135 -11.29 -12.44 -23.76
CA GLY A 135 -10.84 -13.82 -23.77
C GLY A 135 -10.51 -14.35 -22.37
N PRO A 136 -10.38 -15.69 -22.21
CA PRO A 136 -10.05 -16.30 -20.93
C PRO A 136 -8.66 -15.86 -20.44
N SER A 137 -8.51 -15.73 -19.12
CA SER A 137 -7.24 -15.40 -18.47
C SER A 137 -6.17 -16.45 -18.77
N ALA A 138 -4.97 -16.02 -19.14
CA ALA A 138 -3.82 -16.89 -19.33
C ALA A 138 -3.01 -16.99 -18.03
N ALA A 139 -2.64 -18.21 -17.65
CA ALA A 139 -1.65 -18.44 -16.59
C ALA A 139 -0.24 -18.25 -17.15
N LEU A 140 0.58 -17.49 -16.43
CA LEU A 140 1.98 -17.18 -16.74
C LEU A 140 2.91 -17.73 -15.65
#